data_AF-A0A9Q4T249-F1
#
_entry.id   AF-A0A9Q4T249-F1
#
_cell.length_a   1.000
_cell.length_b   1.000
_cell.length_c   1.000
_cell.angle_alpha   90.00
_cell.angle_beta   90.00
_cell.angle_gamma   90.00
#
_symmetry.space_group_name_H-M   'P 1'
#
loop_
_entity.id
_entity.type
_entity.pdbx_description
1 polymer ?
#
loop_
_entity_poly.entity_id
_entity_poly.type
_entity_poly.pdbx_seq_one_letter_code
_entity_poly.pdbx_strand_id
1 'polypeptide(L)'
;MYRFTSRQKAAALLWLSLFHILIITSSNYLVQLPISIFGFHTTWGAFTFPFIFLATDLTVRIYGAPLARRIITAVMIPALAISYLISTLFFQGSWQGFASLNDFNIMVARIATASFMAYVLGQIMDVSVFNRLRQQQKWWVAPSAAMFFGNFLDTVAFFFIAFYRSTDAFMAANWVEIALVDYTFKLTICMLFFLPAYGVLLNFILRYFFAQENQQQSYAQIRP
;
A
#
# COMPACT_ATOMS: atom_id res chain seq x y z
N MET A 1 -11.78 16.14 -14.83
CA MET A 1 -10.42 15.55 -14.74
C MET A 1 -9.44 16.70 -14.67
N TYR A 2 -8.69 16.87 -13.58
CA TYR A 2 -7.73 17.97 -13.48
C TYR A 2 -6.65 17.81 -14.57
N ARG A 3 -6.54 18.78 -15.48
CA ARG A 3 -5.49 18.81 -16.50
C ARG A 3 -4.21 19.34 -15.85
N PHE A 4 -3.39 18.44 -15.33
CA PHE A 4 -2.06 18.78 -14.84
C PHE A 4 -1.12 19.05 -16.01
N THR A 5 -0.39 20.16 -15.93
CA THR A 5 0.74 20.45 -16.81
C THR A 5 1.87 19.43 -16.62
N SER A 6 2.75 19.29 -17.60
CA SER A 6 3.89 18.36 -17.51
C SER A 6 4.80 18.66 -16.30
N ARG A 7 4.99 19.94 -15.96
CA ARG A 7 5.74 20.35 -14.76
C ARG A 7 5.06 19.92 -13.46
N GLN A 8 3.74 20.07 -13.37
CA GLN A 8 2.97 19.61 -12.20
C GLN A 8 3.00 18.09 -12.06
N LYS A 9 2.95 17.34 -13.18
CA LYS A 9 3.10 15.88 -13.16
C LYS A 9 4.51 15.46 -12.75
N ALA A 10 5.56 16.17 -13.14
CA ALA A 10 6.91 15.86 -12.69
C ALA A 10 7.08 16.13 -11.18
N ALA A 11 6.57 17.26 -10.69
CA ALA A 11 6.61 17.60 -9.27
C ALA A 11 5.80 16.61 -8.42
N ALA A 12 4.59 16.25 -8.86
CA ALA A 12 3.77 15.25 -8.18
C ALA A 12 4.47 13.89 -8.12
N LEU A 13 5.21 13.49 -9.17
CA LEU A 13 5.92 12.23 -9.21
C LEU A 13 7.00 12.21 -8.14
N LEU A 14 7.77 13.29 -8.03
CA LEU A 14 8.80 13.44 -7.02
C LEU A 14 8.22 13.40 -5.62
N TRP A 15 7.20 14.22 -5.34
CA TRP A 15 6.59 14.28 -4.00
C TRP A 15 5.92 12.98 -3.59
N LEU A 16 5.21 12.31 -4.50
CA LEU A 16 4.59 11.01 -4.22
C LEU A 16 5.65 9.92 -4.03
N SER A 17 6.74 9.95 -4.81
CA SER A 17 7.84 9.00 -4.62
C SER A 17 8.49 9.19 -3.25
N LEU A 18 8.78 10.44 -2.85
CA LEU A 18 9.30 10.73 -1.51
C LEU A 18 8.32 10.31 -0.40
N PHE A 19 7.02 10.52 -0.61
CA PHE A 19 5.99 10.11 0.34
C PHE A 19 5.93 8.58 0.50
N HIS A 20 5.99 7.83 -0.60
CA HIS A 20 6.11 6.37 -0.57
C HIS A 20 7.37 5.90 0.16
N ILE A 21 8.53 6.50 -0.14
CA ILE A 21 9.80 6.19 0.55
C ILE A 21 9.65 6.43 2.05
N LEU A 22 9.09 7.58 2.45
CA LEU A 22 8.90 7.95 3.84
C LEU A 22 7.99 6.95 4.58
N ILE A 23 6.85 6.59 4.00
CA ILE A 23 5.90 5.65 4.62
C ILE A 23 6.50 4.26 4.75
N ILE A 24 7.14 3.75 3.69
CA ILE A 24 7.76 2.41 3.72
C ILE A 24 8.90 2.37 4.74
N THR A 25 9.76 3.39 4.73
CA THR A 25 10.88 3.52 5.68
C THR A 25 10.38 3.58 7.12
N SER A 26 9.42 4.47 7.41
CA SER A 26 8.86 4.61 8.74
C SER A 26 8.11 3.36 9.19
N SER A 27 7.33 2.73 8.32
CA SER A 27 6.56 1.52 8.68
C SER A 27 7.48 0.33 8.99
N ASN A 28 8.52 0.11 8.20
CA ASN A 28 9.50 -0.95 8.45
C ASN A 28 10.34 -0.69 9.72
N TYR A 29 10.56 0.56 10.10
CA TYR A 29 11.17 0.88 11.38
C TYR A 29 10.18 0.65 12.54
N LEU A 30 8.99 1.23 12.45
CA LEU A 30 7.99 1.23 13.51
C LEU A 30 7.36 -0.15 13.78
N VAL A 31 7.38 -1.05 12.80
CA VAL A 31 6.92 -2.44 13.01
C VAL A 31 7.84 -3.22 13.96
N GLN A 32 9.06 -2.73 14.20
CA GLN A 32 9.98 -3.31 15.17
C GLN A 32 9.63 -2.92 16.62
N LEU A 33 8.71 -1.98 16.80
CA LEU A 33 8.35 -1.41 18.09
C LEU A 33 6.99 -1.97 18.53
N PRO A 34 6.97 -3.10 19.26
CA PRO A 34 5.73 -3.67 19.75
C PRO A 34 5.12 -2.79 20.83
N ILE A 35 3.79 -2.78 20.86
CA ILE A 35 2.97 -2.11 21.87
C ILE A 35 1.75 -2.98 22.18
N SER A 36 1.17 -2.79 23.36
CA SER A 36 -0.11 -3.41 23.72
C SER A 36 -1.17 -2.33 23.83
N ILE A 37 -2.30 -2.53 23.15
CA ILE A 37 -3.45 -1.62 23.16
C ILE A 37 -4.68 -2.43 23.54
N PHE A 38 -5.34 -2.07 24.64
CA PHE A 38 -6.53 -2.77 25.15
C PHE A 38 -6.35 -4.29 25.32
N GLY A 39 -5.13 -4.74 25.66
CA GLY A 39 -4.80 -6.15 25.85
C GLY A 39 -4.43 -6.90 24.57
N PHE A 40 -4.48 -6.26 23.40
CA PHE A 40 -4.02 -6.84 22.13
C PHE A 40 -2.60 -6.37 21.79
N HIS A 41 -1.78 -7.28 21.27
CA HIS A 41 -0.45 -6.96 20.78
C HIS A 41 -0.51 -6.38 19.36
N THR A 42 0.15 -5.25 19.17
CA THR A 42 0.33 -4.63 17.86
C THR A 42 1.71 -3.97 17.77
N THR A 43 1.98 -3.26 16.68
CA THR A 43 3.22 -2.48 16.52
C THR A 43 2.86 -1.05 16.14
N TRP A 44 3.79 -0.13 16.35
CA TRP A 44 3.62 1.23 15.82
C TRP A 44 3.46 1.27 14.30
N GLY A 45 3.97 0.26 13.59
CA GLY A 45 3.80 0.10 12.14
C GLY A 45 2.33 0.04 11.70
N ALA A 46 1.43 -0.52 12.55
CA ALA A 46 0.00 -0.61 12.23
C ALA A 46 -0.64 0.77 11.97
N PHE A 47 -0.11 1.85 12.58
CA PHE A 47 -0.61 3.21 12.37
C PHE A 47 -0.05 3.87 11.12
N THR A 48 1.12 3.46 10.64
CA THR A 48 1.74 4.05 9.45
C THR A 48 1.40 3.31 8.17
N PHE A 49 1.18 2.00 8.23
CA PHE A 49 0.81 1.21 7.06
C PHE A 49 -0.43 1.74 6.32
N PRO A 50 -1.51 2.22 6.96
CA PRO A 50 -2.67 2.71 6.21
C PRO A 50 -2.38 3.91 5.29
N PHE A 51 -1.33 4.69 5.57
CA PHE A 51 -0.91 5.78 4.69
C PHE A 51 -0.39 5.27 3.34
N ILE A 52 0.03 4.00 3.22
CA ILE A 52 0.43 3.43 1.93
C ILE A 52 -0.74 3.35 0.96
N PHE A 53 -1.96 3.10 1.46
CA PHE A 53 -3.17 3.10 0.64
C PHE A 53 -3.46 4.51 0.13
N LEU A 54 -3.34 5.51 1.00
CA LEU A 54 -3.49 6.92 0.62
C LEU A 54 -2.48 7.31 -0.46
N ALA A 55 -1.20 6.99 -0.24
CA ALA A 55 -0.13 7.27 -1.20
C ALA A 55 -0.39 6.56 -2.54
N THR A 56 -0.85 5.31 -2.51
CA THR A 56 -1.18 4.52 -3.69
C THR A 56 -2.37 5.10 -4.45
N ASP A 57 -3.45 5.48 -3.74
CA ASP A 57 -4.64 6.09 -4.33
C ASP A 57 -4.30 7.38 -5.06
N LEU A 58 -3.55 8.27 -4.42
CA LEU A 58 -3.12 9.54 -5.02
C LEU A 58 -2.31 9.30 -6.30
N THR A 59 -1.38 8.35 -6.28
CA THR A 59 -0.60 7.98 -7.46
C THR A 59 -1.49 7.42 -8.57
N VAL A 60 -2.43 6.53 -8.25
CA VAL A 60 -3.39 5.96 -9.23
C VAL A 60 -4.28 7.05 -9.83
N ARG A 61 -4.75 8.02 -9.04
CA ARG A 61 -5.59 9.12 -9.54
C ARG A 61 -4.86 10.08 -10.47
N ILE A 62 -3.58 10.32 -10.23
CA ILE A 62 -2.78 11.27 -11.03
C ILE A 62 -2.22 10.59 -12.30
N TYR A 63 -1.77 9.34 -12.21
CA TYR A 63 -1.05 8.66 -13.29
C TYR A 63 -1.81 7.50 -13.95
N GLY A 64 -2.92 7.05 -13.35
CA GLY A 64 -3.63 5.84 -13.74
C GLY A 64 -2.98 4.57 -13.19
N ALA A 65 -3.78 3.51 -13.07
CA ALA A 65 -3.36 2.25 -12.43
C ALA A 65 -2.11 1.58 -13.05
N PRO A 66 -1.91 1.52 -14.39
CA PRO A 66 -0.72 0.88 -14.97
C PRO A 66 0.57 1.62 -14.63
N LEU A 67 0.57 2.96 -14.74
CA LEU A 67 1.75 3.77 -14.49
C LEU A 67 2.02 3.89 -12.98
N ALA A 68 0.98 4.00 -12.15
CA ALA A 68 1.12 4.01 -10.69
C ALA A 68 1.83 2.74 -10.17
N ARG A 69 1.48 1.56 -10.66
CA ARG A 69 2.16 0.31 -10.29
C ARG A 69 3.65 0.33 -10.65
N ARG A 70 4.01 0.84 -11.84
CA ARG A 70 5.42 0.98 -12.23
C ARG A 70 6.17 1.95 -11.31
N ILE A 71 5.55 3.08 -10.96
CA ILE A 71 6.13 4.06 -10.04
C ILE A 71 6.37 3.42 -8.67
N ILE A 72 5.36 2.76 -8.09
CA ILE A 72 5.47 2.15 -6.75
C ILE A 72 6.53 1.04 -6.74
N THR A 73 6.55 0.17 -7.75
CA THR A 73 7.59 -0.87 -7.87
C THR A 73 8.98 -0.27 -8.01
N ALA A 74 9.15 0.82 -8.77
CA ALA A 74 10.44 1.50 -8.91
C ALA A 74 10.89 2.18 -7.61
N VAL A 75 9.95 2.74 -6.84
CA VAL A 75 10.21 3.38 -5.55
C VAL A 75 10.50 2.37 -4.44
N MET A 76 10.00 1.15 -4.57
CA MET A 76 10.18 0.09 -3.57
C MET A 76 11.66 -0.18 -3.27
N ILE A 77 12.52 -0.30 -4.29
CA ILE A 77 13.95 -0.60 -4.08
C ILE A 77 14.67 0.48 -3.25
N PRO A 78 14.67 1.77 -3.64
CA PRO A 78 15.31 2.79 -2.81
C PRO A 78 14.64 2.94 -1.44
N ALA A 79 13.32 2.74 -1.34
CA ALA A 79 12.63 2.76 -0.05
C ALA A 79 13.12 1.65 0.88
N LEU A 80 13.32 0.43 0.39
CA LEU A 80 13.83 -0.70 1.16
C LEU A 80 15.31 -0.50 1.56
N ALA A 81 16.12 0.06 0.67
CA ALA A 81 17.51 0.38 0.98
C ALA A 81 17.61 1.44 2.09
N ILE A 82 16.86 2.54 1.97
CA ILE A 82 16.79 3.59 2.99
C ILE A 82 16.21 3.03 4.29
N SER A 83 15.15 2.23 4.19
CA SER A 83 14.55 1.54 5.32
C SER A 83 15.56 0.68 6.08
N TYR A 84 16.35 -0.13 5.38
CA TYR A 84 17.38 -0.96 6.01
C TYR A 84 18.44 -0.10 6.72
N LEU A 85 18.94 0.95 6.07
CA LEU A 85 19.93 1.85 6.65
C LEU A 85 19.41 2.52 7.93
N ILE A 86 18.23 3.15 7.85
CA ILE A 86 17.62 3.85 8.99
C ILE A 86 17.30 2.87 10.13
N SER A 87 16.74 1.70 9.82
CA SER A 87 16.39 0.68 10.81
C SER A 87 17.60 -0.02 11.43
N THR A 88 18.75 0.00 10.77
CA THR A 88 20.00 -0.51 11.36
C THR A 88 20.62 0.53 12.29
N LEU A 89 20.60 1.81 11.89
CA LEU A 89 21.06 2.93 12.72
C LEU A 89 20.18 3.16 13.95
N PHE A 90 18.88 2.94 13.81
CA PHE A 90 17.90 3.01 14.88
C PHE A 90 17.25 1.64 15.02
N PHE A 91 17.66 0.89 16.05
CA PHE A 91 17.13 -0.44 16.30
C PHE A 91 16.36 -0.43 17.63
N GLN A 92 15.12 -0.93 17.60
CA GLN A 92 14.22 -0.98 18.78
C GLN A 92 14.13 0.34 19.57
N GLY A 93 14.09 1.48 18.89
CA GLY A 93 13.93 2.79 19.55
C GLY A 93 15.24 3.44 20.03
N SER A 94 16.38 2.80 19.80
CA SER A 94 17.69 3.26 20.29
C SER A 94 18.67 3.51 19.15
N TRP A 95 19.46 4.58 19.29
CA TRP A 95 20.53 4.91 18.36
C TRP A 95 21.71 3.94 18.53
N GLN A 96 22.06 3.22 17.46
CA GLN A 96 23.11 2.20 17.44
C GLN A 96 24.48 2.76 16.99
N GLY A 97 24.50 3.99 16.46
CA GLY A 97 25.72 4.59 15.89
C GLY A 97 26.05 4.10 14.49
N PHE A 98 26.92 4.85 13.79
CA PHE A 98 27.32 4.51 12.41
C PHE A 98 28.11 3.20 12.28
N ALA A 99 28.72 2.73 13.37
CA ALA A 99 29.44 1.44 13.38
C ALA A 99 28.52 0.25 13.11
N SER A 100 27.24 0.34 13.49
CA SER A 100 26.23 -0.70 13.23
C SER A 100 26.03 -1.02 11.75
N LEU A 101 26.40 -0.10 10.84
CA LEU A 101 26.33 -0.31 9.40
C LEU A 101 27.39 -1.29 8.88
N ASN A 102 28.44 -1.55 9.66
CA ASN A 102 29.46 -2.54 9.31
C ASN A 102 28.97 -3.97 9.56
N ASP A 103 27.97 -4.12 10.44
CA ASP A 103 27.37 -5.40 10.79
C ASP A 103 26.07 -5.62 10.00
N PHE A 104 25.85 -6.87 9.58
CA PHE A 104 24.62 -7.23 8.88
C PHE A 104 23.50 -7.55 9.87
N ASN A 105 22.53 -6.64 10.01
CA ASN A 105 21.38 -6.85 10.88
C ASN A 105 20.34 -7.75 10.18
N ILE A 106 20.36 -9.04 10.52
CA ILE A 106 19.48 -10.06 9.95
C ILE A 106 17.99 -9.73 10.19
N MET A 107 17.62 -9.19 11.35
CA MET A 107 16.22 -8.88 11.66
C MET A 107 15.70 -7.75 10.76
N VAL A 108 16.48 -6.68 10.61
CA VAL A 108 16.15 -5.57 9.71
C VAL A 108 16.11 -6.03 8.24
N ALA A 109 17.05 -6.88 7.83
CA ALA A 109 17.06 -7.48 6.48
C ALA A 109 15.81 -8.32 6.21
N ARG A 110 15.37 -9.11 7.20
CA ARG A 110 14.14 -9.90 7.13
C ARG A 110 12.90 -9.01 6.96
N ILE A 111 12.80 -7.91 7.71
CA ILE A 111 11.68 -6.95 7.57
C ILE A 111 11.67 -6.32 6.18
N ALA A 112 12.83 -5.89 5.67
CA ALA A 112 12.92 -5.32 4.32
C ALA A 112 12.52 -6.36 3.25
N THR A 113 12.95 -7.61 3.40
CA THR A 113 12.58 -8.70 2.49
C THR A 113 11.09 -9.05 2.59
N ALA A 114 10.54 -9.08 3.81
CA ALA A 114 9.13 -9.27 4.06
C ALA A 114 8.28 -8.18 3.41
N SER A 115 8.68 -6.91 3.54
CA SER A 115 8.04 -5.76 2.90
C SER A 115 7.98 -5.89 1.37
N PHE A 116 9.10 -6.28 0.75
CA PHE A 116 9.15 -6.54 -0.69
C PHE A 116 8.22 -7.68 -1.10
N MET A 117 8.30 -8.81 -0.40
CA MET A 117 7.53 -10.01 -0.71
C MET A 117 6.03 -9.79 -0.51
N ALA A 118 5.64 -9.09 0.55
CA ALA A 118 4.26 -8.74 0.84
C ALA A 118 3.66 -7.89 -0.30
N TYR A 119 4.38 -6.88 -0.76
CA TYR A 119 3.97 -6.07 -1.91
C TYR A 119 3.80 -6.92 -3.17
N VAL A 120 4.79 -7.74 -3.52
CA VAL A 120 4.75 -8.57 -4.75
C VAL A 120 3.58 -9.55 -4.71
N LEU A 121 3.44 -10.30 -3.62
CA LEU A 121 2.40 -11.31 -3.48
C LEU A 121 1.01 -10.67 -3.38
N GLY A 122 0.87 -9.60 -2.59
CA GLY A 122 -0.36 -8.83 -2.46
C GLY A 122 -0.81 -8.25 -3.80
N GLN A 123 0.09 -7.67 -4.59
CA GLN A 123 -0.22 -7.16 -5.93
C GLN A 123 -0.64 -8.27 -6.90
N ILE A 124 0.04 -9.42 -6.90
CA ILE A 124 -0.34 -10.56 -7.75
C ILE A 124 -1.75 -11.05 -7.38
N MET A 125 -2.04 -11.18 -6.09
CA MET A 125 -3.36 -11.60 -5.61
C MET A 125 -4.44 -10.59 -5.96
N ASP A 126 -4.21 -9.30 -5.71
CA ASP A 126 -5.14 -8.23 -6.05
C ASP A 126 -5.52 -8.27 -7.54
N VAL A 127 -4.52 -8.29 -8.43
CA VAL A 127 -4.73 -8.31 -9.89
C VAL A 127 -5.43 -9.59 -10.33
N SER A 128 -5.07 -10.74 -9.75
CA SER A 128 -5.67 -12.03 -10.10
C SER A 128 -7.14 -12.10 -9.72
N VAL A 129 -7.48 -11.69 -8.50
CA VAL A 129 -8.85 -11.65 -8.00
C VAL A 129 -9.68 -10.62 -8.77
N PHE A 130 -9.13 -9.42 -8.98
CA PHE A 130 -9.81 -8.36 -9.73
C PHE A 130 -10.14 -8.83 -11.15
N ASN A 131 -9.17 -9.38 -11.87
CA ASN A 131 -9.38 -9.83 -13.25
C ASN A 131 -10.40 -10.97 -13.35
N ARG A 132 -10.44 -11.88 -12.37
CA ARG A 132 -11.41 -12.97 -12.32
C ARG A 132 -12.83 -12.47 -12.05
N LEU A 133 -12.98 -11.44 -11.22
CA LEU A 133 -14.29 -10.94 -10.77
C LEU A 133 -14.78 -9.71 -11.56
N ARG A 134 -13.98 -9.13 -12.46
CA ARG A 134 -14.34 -7.91 -13.22
C ARG A 134 -15.60 -8.04 -14.06
N GLN A 135 -16.03 -9.27 -14.38
CA GLN A 135 -17.23 -9.54 -15.18
C GLN A 135 -18.52 -9.56 -14.34
N GLN A 136 -18.42 -9.40 -13.03
CA GLN A 136 -19.59 -9.38 -12.14
C GLN A 136 -20.46 -8.14 -12.39
N GLN A 137 -21.79 -8.32 -12.31
CA GLN A 137 -22.78 -7.25 -12.54
C GLN A 137 -22.66 -6.10 -11.52
N LYS A 138 -22.20 -6.41 -10.29
CA LYS A 138 -21.99 -5.42 -9.24
C LYS A 138 -20.55 -4.89 -9.31
N TRP A 139 -20.40 -3.63 -9.70
CA TRP A 139 -19.10 -2.97 -9.90
C TRP A 139 -18.15 -3.03 -8.69
N TRP A 140 -18.69 -3.06 -7.47
CA TRP A 140 -17.91 -3.04 -6.23
C TRP A 140 -17.34 -4.39 -5.82
N VAL A 141 -17.89 -5.50 -6.33
CA VAL A 141 -17.48 -6.86 -5.91
C VAL A 141 -16.03 -7.13 -6.26
N ALA A 142 -15.59 -6.81 -7.48
CA ALA A 142 -14.22 -7.06 -7.90
C ALA A 142 -13.19 -6.21 -7.11
N PRO A 143 -13.35 -4.88 -6.96
CA PRO A 143 -12.48 -4.07 -6.11
C PRO A 143 -12.44 -4.52 -4.64
N SER A 144 -13.60 -4.81 -4.03
CA SER A 144 -13.66 -5.21 -2.62
C SER A 144 -12.99 -6.54 -2.36
N ALA A 145 -13.22 -7.54 -3.22
CA ALA A 145 -12.61 -8.85 -3.09
C ALA A 145 -11.09 -8.78 -3.33
N ALA A 146 -10.64 -8.06 -4.36
CA ALA A 146 -9.23 -7.88 -4.66
C ALA A 146 -8.48 -7.22 -3.49
N MET A 147 -9.04 -6.15 -2.93
CA MET A 147 -8.54 -5.51 -1.73
C MET A 147 -8.47 -6.48 -0.55
N PHE A 148 -9.55 -7.24 -0.27
CA PHE A 148 -9.60 -8.14 0.87
C PHE A 148 -8.51 -9.24 0.80
N PHE A 149 -8.44 -9.95 -0.32
CA PHE A 149 -7.50 -11.06 -0.51
C PHE A 149 -6.07 -10.57 -0.73
N GLY A 150 -5.88 -9.45 -1.43
CA GLY A 150 -4.57 -8.82 -1.62
C GLY A 150 -3.94 -8.42 -0.29
N ASN A 151 -4.70 -7.72 0.57
CA ASN A 151 -4.23 -7.34 1.91
C ASN A 151 -4.02 -8.54 2.82
N PHE A 152 -4.82 -9.59 2.67
CA PHE A 152 -4.64 -10.81 3.46
C PHE A 152 -3.30 -11.46 3.13
N LEU A 153 -3.02 -11.68 1.85
CA LEU A 153 -1.76 -12.30 1.43
C LEU A 153 -0.55 -11.42 1.74
N ASP A 154 -0.66 -10.10 1.56
CA ASP A 154 0.35 -9.12 1.98
C ASP A 154 0.69 -9.28 3.46
N THR A 155 -0.33 -9.22 4.32
CA THR A 155 -0.13 -9.22 5.78
C THR A 155 0.43 -10.56 6.26
N VAL A 156 -0.13 -11.68 5.78
CA VAL A 156 0.38 -13.01 6.13
C VAL A 156 1.83 -13.18 5.66
N ALA A 157 2.15 -12.82 4.42
CA ALA A 157 3.51 -12.94 3.90
C ALA A 157 4.48 -12.05 4.67
N PHE A 158 4.08 -10.81 5.00
CA PHE A 158 4.90 -9.88 5.76
C PHE A 158 5.25 -10.45 7.13
N PHE A 159 4.25 -10.71 7.97
CA PHE A 159 4.49 -11.11 9.35
C PHE A 159 5.12 -12.51 9.46
N PHE A 160 4.77 -13.41 8.53
CA PHE A 160 5.42 -14.71 8.45
C PHE A 160 6.92 -14.58 8.15
N ILE A 161 7.30 -13.86 7.09
CA ILE A 161 8.73 -13.74 6.72
C ILE A 161 9.51 -12.93 7.76
N ALA A 162 8.93 -11.83 8.25
CA ALA A 162 9.58 -10.95 9.22
C ALA A 162 9.81 -11.64 10.58
N PHE A 163 8.78 -12.30 11.12
CA PHE A 163 8.76 -12.66 12.55
C PHE A 163 8.60 -14.15 12.86
N TYR A 164 8.19 -14.99 11.91
CA TYR A 164 8.14 -16.43 12.17
C TYR A 164 9.55 -16.95 12.51
N ARG A 165 9.73 -17.44 13.75
CA ARG A 165 11.04 -17.84 14.28
C ARG A 165 12.12 -16.75 14.09
N SER A 166 11.78 -15.49 14.37
CA SER A 166 12.76 -14.41 14.46
C SER A 166 13.62 -14.50 15.73
N THR A 167 14.72 -13.75 15.73
CA THR A 167 15.59 -13.57 16.91
C THR A 167 14.89 -12.80 18.03
N ASP A 168 13.89 -11.98 17.70
CA ASP A 168 13.00 -11.35 18.67
C ASP A 168 11.96 -12.38 19.15
N ALA A 169 12.09 -12.80 20.41
CA ALA A 169 11.24 -13.82 21.03
C ALA A 169 9.78 -13.36 21.19
N PHE A 170 9.57 -12.07 21.49
CA PHE A 170 8.22 -11.53 21.65
C PHE A 170 7.50 -11.52 20.31
N MET A 171 8.16 -11.00 19.26
CA MET A 171 7.58 -10.97 17.93
C MET A 171 7.35 -12.39 17.39
N ALA A 172 8.30 -13.30 17.61
CA ALA A 172 8.17 -14.69 17.17
C ALA A 172 7.02 -15.46 17.85
N ALA A 173 6.69 -15.12 19.10
CA ALA A 173 5.58 -15.73 19.82
C ALA A 173 4.22 -15.13 19.41
N ASN A 174 4.16 -13.82 19.14
CA ASN A 174 2.90 -13.08 18.98
C ASN A 174 2.59 -12.64 17.55
N TRP A 175 3.42 -12.97 16.55
CA TRP A 175 3.26 -12.44 15.18
C TRP A 175 1.88 -12.69 14.56
N VAL A 176 1.22 -13.81 14.90
CA VAL A 176 -0.13 -14.12 14.38
C VAL A 176 -1.15 -13.12 14.89
N GLU A 177 -1.14 -12.83 16.19
CA GLU A 177 -2.04 -11.85 16.80
C GLU A 177 -1.78 -10.45 16.23
N ILE A 178 -0.51 -10.06 16.16
CA ILE A 178 -0.09 -8.77 15.60
C ILE A 178 -0.55 -8.64 14.14
N ALA A 179 -0.39 -9.69 13.33
CA ALA A 179 -0.83 -9.72 11.94
C ALA A 179 -2.36 -9.59 11.82
N LEU A 180 -3.13 -10.22 12.70
CA LEU A 180 -4.60 -10.11 12.71
C LEU A 180 -5.05 -8.69 13.06
N VAL A 181 -4.40 -8.05 14.05
CA VAL A 181 -4.70 -6.67 14.42
C VAL A 181 -4.35 -5.71 13.28
N ASP A 182 -3.15 -5.85 12.68
CA ASP A 182 -2.72 -5.06 11.52
C ASP A 182 -3.68 -5.23 10.34
N TYR A 183 -4.03 -6.47 10.00
CA TYR A 183 -4.97 -6.76 8.92
C TYR A 183 -6.35 -6.14 9.15
N THR A 184 -6.88 -6.26 10.38
CA THR A 184 -8.17 -5.67 10.74
C THR A 184 -8.15 -4.15 10.62
N PHE A 185 -7.07 -3.52 11.06
CA PHE A 185 -6.92 -2.07 10.96
C PHE A 185 -6.81 -1.62 9.49
N LYS A 186 -5.99 -2.31 8.68
CA LYS A 186 -5.89 -2.08 7.23
C LYS A 186 -7.25 -2.18 6.55
N LEU A 187 -7.98 -3.28 6.76
CA LEU A 187 -9.31 -3.48 6.17
C LEU A 187 -10.30 -2.40 6.58
N THR A 188 -10.33 -2.02 7.86
CA THR A 188 -11.23 -0.99 8.37
C THR A 188 -11.00 0.34 7.64
N ILE A 189 -9.73 0.76 7.52
CA ILE A 189 -9.38 1.98 6.79
C ILE A 189 -9.74 1.86 5.30
N CYS A 190 -9.45 0.73 4.66
CA CYS A 190 -9.78 0.55 3.25
C CYS A 190 -11.29 0.55 2.99
N MET A 191 -12.10 -0.02 3.88
CA MET A 191 -13.56 0.01 3.74
C MET A 191 -14.13 1.43 3.95
N LEU A 192 -13.60 2.19 4.93
CA LEU A 192 -14.08 3.53 5.24
C LEU A 192 -13.68 4.57 4.18
N PHE A 193 -12.46 4.49 3.64
CA PHE A 193 -11.93 5.51 2.75
C PHE A 193 -11.96 5.12 1.27
N PHE A 194 -11.62 3.87 0.95
CA PHE A 194 -11.35 3.47 -0.44
C PHE A 194 -12.60 3.11 -1.22
N LEU A 195 -13.49 2.34 -0.62
CA LEU A 195 -14.75 1.91 -1.25
C LEU A 195 -15.64 3.10 -1.63
N PRO A 196 -15.89 4.08 -0.73
CA PRO A 196 -16.67 5.27 -1.08
C PRO A 196 -15.97 6.12 -2.14
N ALA A 197 -14.66 6.32 -2.03
CA ALA A 197 -13.93 7.20 -2.92
C ALA A 197 -13.79 6.61 -4.34
N TYR A 198 -13.68 5.28 -4.47
CA TYR A 198 -13.73 4.59 -5.75
C TYR A 198 -15.11 4.70 -6.40
N GLY A 199 -16.19 4.54 -5.63
CA GLY A 199 -17.56 4.70 -6.14
C GLY A 199 -17.85 6.10 -6.68
N VAL A 200 -17.39 7.14 -5.97
CA VAL A 200 -17.51 8.53 -6.43
C VAL A 200 -16.71 8.77 -7.71
N LEU A 201 -15.47 8.25 -7.77
CA LEU A 201 -14.62 8.39 -8.94
C LEU A 201 -15.21 7.69 -10.17
N LEU A 202 -15.71 6.46 -10.02
CA LEU A 202 -16.36 5.72 -11.09
C LEU A 202 -17.60 6.47 -11.59
N ASN A 203 -18.46 6.93 -10.69
CA ASN A 203 -19.65 7.71 -11.06
C ASN A 203 -19.29 9.00 -11.80
N PHE A 204 -18.21 9.67 -11.40
CA PHE A 204 -17.71 10.86 -12.09
C PHE A 204 -17.22 10.54 -13.51
N ILE A 205 -16.45 9.47 -13.68
CA ILE A 205 -15.92 9.02 -14.98
C ILE A 205 -17.08 8.59 -15.89
N LEU A 206 -18.00 7.75 -15.41
CA LEU A 206 -19.15 7.27 -16.18
C LEU A 206 -19.99 8.45 -16.67
N ARG A 207 -20.30 9.41 -15.79
CA ARG A 207 -21.05 10.61 -16.18
C ARG A 207 -20.32 11.47 -17.19
N TYR A 208 -19.00 11.59 -17.11
CA TYR A 208 -18.25 12.45 -18.02
C TYR A 208 -18.11 11.85 -19.43
N PHE A 209 -17.80 10.55 -19.52
CA PHE A 209 -17.60 9.89 -20.81
C PHE A 209 -18.91 9.49 -21.49
N PHE A 210 -19.86 8.91 -20.75
CA PHE A 210 -21.14 8.47 -21.34
C PHE A 210 -22.16 9.61 -21.53
N ALA A 211 -22.00 10.78 -20.88
CA ALA A 211 -22.79 11.96 -21.24
C ALA A 211 -22.36 12.59 -22.57
N GLN A 212 -21.09 12.43 -22.98
CA GLN A 212 -20.61 12.96 -24.27
C GLN A 212 -21.12 12.13 -25.46
N GLU A 213 -21.22 10.81 -25.34
CA GLU A 213 -21.78 9.94 -26.40
C GLU A 213 -23.26 10.26 -26.69
N ASN A 214 -24.07 10.49 -25.65
CA ASN A 214 -25.49 10.84 -25.83
C ASN A 214 -25.69 12.23 -26.47
N GLN A 215 -24.79 13.19 -26.22
CA GLN A 215 -24.85 14.48 -26.91
C GLN A 215 -24.47 14.33 -28.40
N GLN A 216 -23.43 13.56 -28.74
CA GLN A 216 -23.01 13.38 -30.13
C GLN A 216 -24.03 12.65 -31.00
N GLN A 217 -24.78 11.68 -30.46
CA GLN A 217 -25.89 11.05 -31.18
C GLN A 217 -27.09 11.98 -31.36
N SER A 218 -27.41 12.82 -30.36
CA SER A 218 -28.50 13.79 -30.46
C SER A 218 -28.21 14.92 -31.46
N TYR A 219 -26.95 15.35 -31.64
CA TYR A 219 -26.58 16.35 -32.66
C TYR A 219 -26.49 15.77 -34.09
N ALA A 220 -26.26 14.45 -34.23
CA ALA A 220 -26.25 13.79 -35.54
C ALA A 220 -27.66 13.58 -36.12
N GLN A 221 -28.70 13.57 -35.28
CA GLN A 221 -30.10 13.43 -35.72
C GLN A 221 -30.81 14.77 -36.02
N ILE A 222 -30.16 15.92 -35.75
CA ILE A 222 -30.74 17.27 -35.93
C ILE A 222 -30.14 17.98 -37.16
N ARG A 223 -29.22 17.37 -37.90
CA ARG A 223 -28.76 17.94 -39.19
C ARG A 223 -29.69 17.49 -40.32
N PRO A 224 -30.48 18.39 -40.94
CA PRO A 224 -31.09 18.11 -42.23
C PRO A 224 -30.06 17.97 -43.34
#